data_AF-D5ST66-F1
#
_entry.id   AF-D5ST66-F1
#
_cell.length_a   1.000
_cell.length_b   1.000
_cell.length_c   1.000
_cell.angle_alpha   90.00
_cell.angle_beta   90.00
_cell.angle_gamma   90.00
#
_symmetry.space_group_name_H-M   'P 1'
#
loop_
_entity.id
_entity.type
_entity.pdbx_description
1 polymer ?
#
loop_
_entity_poly.entity_id
_entity_poly.type
_entity_poly.pdbx_seq_one_letter_code
_entity_poly.pdbx_strand_id
1 'polypeptide(L)' 'MPANSPEPLACDRVQAARLLGLSLATLDRLVKRGEVPHRKIGRRVLFCRETLVKWLRGESCDSPANAPVL' A
#
# COMPACT_ATOMS: atom_id res chain seq x y z
N MET A 1 -17.68 -17.77 14.27
CA MET A 1 -16.40 -17.56 14.96
C MET A 1 -15.50 -16.74 14.05
N PRO A 2 -15.34 -15.40 14.21
CA PRO A 2 -14.32 -14.70 13.47
C PRO A 2 -12.96 -15.03 14.10
N ALA A 3 -12.03 -15.53 13.29
CA ALA A 3 -10.67 -15.83 13.71
C ALA A 3 -9.96 -14.51 14.00
N ASN A 4 -9.78 -14.19 15.28
CA ASN A 4 -9.10 -12.99 15.78
C ASN A 4 -7.57 -13.15 15.68
N SER A 5 -7.06 -13.43 14.49
CA SER A 5 -5.63 -13.26 14.20
C SER A 5 -5.38 -11.76 14.02
N PRO A 6 -4.31 -11.17 14.59
CA PRO A 6 -4.03 -9.76 14.39
C PRO A 6 -3.92 -9.53 12.88
N GLU A 7 -4.92 -8.88 12.30
CA GLU A 7 -4.92 -8.58 10.88
C GLU A 7 -3.64 -7.80 10.61
N PRO A 8 -2.76 -8.28 9.72
CA PRO A 8 -1.49 -7.62 9.50
C PRO A 8 -1.77 -6.17 9.11
N LEU A 9 -1.27 -5.22 9.90
CA LEU A 9 -1.49 -3.78 9.69
C LEU A 9 -1.04 -3.34 8.29
N ALA A 10 -0.17 -4.12 7.64
CA ALA A 10 0.32 -3.87 6.31
C ALA A 10 0.03 -5.04 5.36
N CYS A 11 -0.52 -4.69 4.20
CA CYS A 11 -0.74 -5.57 3.06
C CYS A 11 0.57 -5.75 2.27
N ASP A 12 0.80 -6.95 1.75
CA ASP A 12 1.79 -7.16 0.69
C ASP A 12 1.26 -6.71 -0.68
N ARG A 13 2.09 -6.82 -1.72
CA ARG A 13 1.75 -6.42 -3.10
C ARG A 13 0.53 -7.16 -3.67
N VAL A 14 0.36 -8.45 -3.36
CA VAL A 14 -0.78 -9.24 -3.85
C VAL A 14 -2.05 -8.79 -3.17
N GLN A 15 -2.01 -8.60 -1.86
CA GLN A 15 -3.15 -8.09 -1.10
C GLN A 15 -3.53 -6.68 -1.52
N ALA A 16 -2.56 -5.78 -1.70
CA ALA A 16 -2.81 -4.42 -2.18
C ALA A 16 -3.43 -4.40 -3.58
N ALA A 17 -2.94 -5.23 -4.50
CA ALA A 17 -3.49 -5.33 -5.86
C ALA A 17 -4.94 -5.80 -5.83
N ARG A 18 -5.26 -6.81 -5.01
CA ARG A 18 -6.62 -7.30 -4.82
C ARG A 18 -7.54 -6.24 -4.21
N LEU A 19 -7.07 -5.52 -3.19
CA LEU A 19 -7.84 -4.44 -2.55
C LEU A 19 -8.18 -3.30 -3.51
N LEU A 20 -7.26 -2.97 -4.41
CA LEU A 20 -7.44 -1.91 -5.41
C LEU A 20 -8.14 -2.38 -6.69
N GLY A 21 -8.38 -3.68 -6.85
CA GLY A 21 -8.90 -4.24 -8.10
C GLY A 21 -7.94 -4.12 -9.28
N LEU A 22 -6.62 -4.05 -9.02
CA LEU A 22 -5.58 -3.87 -10.04
C LEU A 22 -4.83 -5.17 -10.32
N SER A 23 -4.24 -5.27 -11.51
CA SER A 23 -3.23 -6.29 -11.78
C SER A 23 -1.96 -6.00 -10.96
N LEU A 24 -1.21 -7.05 -10.58
CA LEU A 24 0.09 -6.90 -9.92
C LEU A 24 1.05 -6.03 -10.75
N ALA A 25 1.08 -6.22 -12.07
CA ALA A 25 1.92 -5.46 -12.96
C ALA A 25 1.57 -3.95 -12.96
N THR A 26 0.27 -3.61 -12.89
CA THR A 26 -0.18 -2.23 -12.78
C THR A 26 0.26 -1.63 -11.45
N LEU A 27 0.03 -2.33 -10.33
CA LEU A 27 0.46 -1.88 -9.01
C LEU A 27 1.97 -1.64 -8.98
N ASP A 28 2.76 -2.54 -9.55
CA ASP A 28 4.22 -2.42 -9.59
C ASP A 28 4.69 -1.20 -10.39
N ARG A 29 4.03 -0.90 -11.50
CA ARG A 29 4.31 0.30 -12.29
C ARG A 29 4.02 1.56 -11.48
N LEU A 30 2.90 1.59 -10.77
CA LEU A 30 2.52 2.72 -9.91
C LEU A 30 3.48 2.91 -8.75
N VAL A 31 3.92 1.82 -8.10
CA VAL A 31 4.93 1.85 -7.03
C VAL A 31 6.26 2.37 -7.58
N LYS A 32 6.72 1.87 -8.73
CA LYS A 32 7.95 2.35 -9.38
C LYS A 32 7.89 3.83 -9.76
N ARG A 33 6.70 4.34 -10.09
CA ARG A 33 6.44 5.75 -10.40
C ARG A 33 6.25 6.63 -9.16
N GLY A 34 6.12 6.04 -7.96
CA GLY A 34 5.85 6.78 -6.73
C GLY A 34 4.42 7.31 -6.61
N GLU A 35 3.49 6.83 -7.45
CA GLU A 35 2.10 7.32 -7.48
C GLU A 35 1.21 6.70 -6.41
N VAL A 36 1.61 5.54 -5.87
CA VAL A 36 0.87 4.82 -4.82
C VAL A 36 1.65 4.89 -3.50
N PRO A 37 0.97 5.23 -2.38
CA PRO A 37 1.61 5.28 -1.08
C PRO A 37 2.05 3.89 -0.63
N HIS A 38 3.34 3.76 -0.36
CA HIS A 38 3.95 2.49 0.03
C HIS A 38 5.06 2.71 1.05
N ARG A 39 5.41 1.66 1.79
CA ARG A 39 6.54 1.63 2.73
C ARG A 39 7.49 0.53 2.30
N LYS A 40 8.74 0.89 2.02
CA LYS A 40 9.81 -0.07 1.79
C LYS A 40 10.48 -0.41 3.13
N ILE A 41 10.39 -1.67 3.54
CA ILE A 41 11.04 -2.18 4.75
C ILE A 41 12.02 -3.27 4.32
N GLY A 42 13.30 -2.91 4.25
CA GLY A 42 14.36 -3.75 3.69
C GLY A 42 14.09 -4.11 2.23
N ARG A 43 13.87 -5.41 1.96
CA ARG A 43 13.56 -5.94 0.62
C ARG A 43 12.06 -5.98 0.31
N ARG A 44 11.19 -5.74 1.30
CA ARG A 44 9.73 -5.87 1.14
C ARG A 44 9.10 -4.50 0.91
N VAL A 45 8.10 -4.48 0.03
CA VAL A 45 7.20 -3.33 -0.15
C VAL A 45 5.88 -3.69 0.53
N LEU A 46 5.49 -2.85 1.48
CA LEU A 46 4.29 -3.01 2.29
C LEU A 46 3.37 -1.81 2.09
N PHE A 47 2.08 -2.04 2.21
CA PHE A 47 1.05 -1.02 2.03
C PHE A 47 0.16 -0.99 3.26
N CYS A 48 -0.08 0.19 3.82
CA CYS A 48 -1.10 0.32 4.85
C CYS A 48 -2.48 0.32 4.18
N ARG A 49 -3.38 -0.56 4.61
CA ARG A 49 -4.73 -0.68 4.05
C ARG A 49 -5.49 0.65 4.13
N GLU A 50 -5.46 1.30 5.28
CA GLU A 50 -6.15 2.58 5.48
C GLU A 50 -5.61 3.67 4.57
N THR A 51 -4.29 3.74 4.39
CA THR A 51 -3.66 4.72 3.50
C THR A 51 -4.04 4.49 2.04
N LEU A 52 -4.08 3.23 1.58
CA LEU A 52 -4.52 2.90 0.23
C LEU A 52 -5.99 3.30 -0.01
N VAL A 53 -6.86 3.06 0.96
CA VAL A 53 -8.28 3.44 0.87
C VAL A 53 -8.42 4.96 0.79
N LYS A 54 -7.73 5.72 1.67
CA LYS A 54 -7.73 7.19 1.64
C LYS A 54 -7.23 7.74 0.30
N TRP A 55 -6.11 7.19 -0.18
CA TRP A 55 -5.55 7.55 -1.49
C TRP A 55 -6.53 7.30 -2.64
N LEU A 56 -7.20 6.15 -2.65
CA LEU A 56 -8.17 5.82 -3.70
C LEU A 56 -9.37 6.78 -3.70
N ARG A 57 -9.76 7.27 -2.52
CA ARG A 57 -10.83 8.27 -2.38
C ARG A 57 -10.43 9.68 -2.80
N GLY A 58 -9.14 9.92 -3.10
CA GLY A 58 -8.63 11.26 -3.36
C GLY A 58 -8.59 12.15 -2.12
N GLU A 59 -8.72 11.55 -0.93
CA GLU A 59 -8.49 12.25 0.33
C GLU A 59 -6.98 12.47 0.43
N SER A 60 -6.52 13.69 0.13
CA SER A 60 -5.11 14.08 0.21
C SER A 60 -4.58 13.72 1.59
N CYS A 61 -3.84 12.62 1.69
CA CYS A 61 -3.08 12.34 2.89
C CYS A 61 -1.84 13.23 2.83
N ASP A 62 -1.95 14.41 3.44
CA ASP A 62 -0.78 15.10 3.97
C ASP A 62 -0.14 14.13 4.96
N SER A 63 0.81 13.33 4.46
CA SER A 63 1.51 12.33 5.25
C SER A 63 2.93 12.22 4.69
N PRO A 64 3.97 12.37 5.54
CA PRO A 64 5.37 12.51 5.12
C PRO A 64 6.00 11.21 4.57
N ALA A 65 5.21 10.31 3.98
CA ALA A 65 5.66 9.01 3.51
C ALA A 65 6.39 9.04 2.14
N ASN A 66 6.49 10.21 1.49
CA ASN A 66 7.35 10.39 0.32
C ASN A 66 8.79 10.80 0.68
N ALA A 67 9.21 10.62 1.94
CA ALA A 67 10.61 10.75 2.28
C ALA A 67 11.41 9.68 1.52
N PRO A 68 12.36 10.06 0.65
CA PRO A 68 13.25 9.10 0.03
C PRO A 68 13.96 8.33 1.15
N VAL A 69 13.90 7.00 1.07
CA VAL A 69 14.83 6.19 1.85
C VAL A 69 16.18 6.25 1.13
N LEU A 70 17.05 7.12 1.64
CA LEU A 70 18.38 7.57 1.16
C LEU A 70 18.35 8.80 0.24
#